data_AF-A0A173TPF3-F1
#
_entry.id   AF-A0A173TPF3-F1
#
_cell.length_a   1.000
_cell.length_b   1.000
_cell.length_c   1.000
_cell.angle_alpha   90.00
_cell.angle_beta   90.00
_cell.angle_gamma   90.00
#
_symmetry.space_group_name_H-M   'P 1'
#
loop_
_entity.id
_entity.type
_entity.pdbx_description
1 polymer ?
#
loop_
_entity_poly.entity_id
_entity_poly.type
_entity_poly.pdbx_seq_one_letter_code
_entity_poly.pdbx_strand_id
1 'polypeptide(L)' 'MKVYLVHGDTWFEGYGCRENVFGIYGTKKEAEIARKSAAKQLYEKEISKTSLIEVEMSIEILELELNQAANIELGSYIE' A
#
# COMPACT_ATOMS: atom_id res chain seq x y z
N MET A 1 -12.36 -12.52 12.74
CA MET A 1 -11.29 -11.70 13.36
C MET A 1 -10.71 -10.91 12.24
N LYS A 2 -10.60 -9.60 12.37
CA LYS A 2 -10.12 -8.78 11.26
C LYS A 2 -8.60 -8.83 11.15
N VAL A 3 -8.11 -8.85 9.92
CA VAL A 3 -6.74 -8.52 9.56
C VAL A 3 -6.75 -7.34 8.59
N TYR A 4 -5.62 -6.66 8.51
CA TYR A 4 -5.49 -5.39 7.82
C TYR A 4 -4.36 -5.52 6.79
N LEU A 5 -4.74 -5.58 5.51
CA LEU A 5 -3.82 -5.64 4.39
C LEU A 5 -3.36 -4.22 4.05
N VAL A 6 -2.07 -3.95 4.15
CA VAL A 6 -1.47 -2.69 3.69
C VAL A 6 -0.98 -2.90 2.28
N HIS A 7 -1.50 -2.16 1.31
CA HIS A 7 -1.14 -2.24 -0.09
C HIS A 7 -1.15 -0.85 -0.73
N GLY A 8 -0.51 -0.69 -1.89
CA GLY A 8 -0.55 0.58 -2.59
C GLY A 8 0.30 0.63 -3.84
N ASP A 9 0.06 1.67 -4.63
CA ASP A 9 0.81 1.94 -5.86
C ASP A 9 2.23 2.41 -5.53
N THR A 10 3.17 1.87 -6.28
CA THR A 10 4.60 2.15 -6.19
C THR A 10 5.18 2.70 -7.50
N TRP A 11 4.35 2.91 -8.51
CA TRP A 11 4.73 3.46 -9.80
C TRP A 11 4.40 4.95 -9.87
N PHE A 12 5.43 5.79 -9.85
CA PHE A 12 5.27 7.25 -9.97
C PHE A 12 5.92 7.80 -11.26
N GLU A 13 6.19 6.94 -12.24
CA GLU A 13 6.85 7.28 -13.50
C GLU A 13 5.89 7.21 -14.70
N GLY A 14 5.08 8.23 -14.89
CA GLY A 14 4.18 8.32 -16.04
C GLY A 14 2.94 7.44 -15.90
N TYR A 15 2.49 6.82 -17.00
CA TYR A 15 1.23 6.08 -17.02
C TYR A 15 1.40 4.64 -16.53
N GLY A 16 0.51 4.22 -15.65
CA GLY A 16 0.47 2.88 -15.08
C GLY A 16 0.25 2.89 -13.58
N CYS A 17 0.25 1.70 -13.00
CA CYS A 17 0.18 1.40 -11.59
C CYS A 17 0.93 0.08 -11.34
N ARG A 18 1.72 0.07 -10.26
CA ARG A 18 2.33 -1.14 -9.71
C ARG A 18 1.91 -1.25 -8.25
N GLU A 19 0.88 -2.05 -8.05
CA GLU A 19 0.33 -2.33 -6.73
C GLU A 19 1.22 -3.34 -5.99
N ASN A 20 1.65 -2.96 -4.78
CA ASN A 20 2.44 -3.84 -3.92
C ASN A 20 1.75 -4.02 -2.57
N VAL A 21 1.95 -5.21 -1.98
CA VAL A 21 1.56 -5.50 -0.60
C VAL A 21 2.74 -5.22 0.33
N PHE A 22 2.51 -4.38 1.35
CA PHE A 22 3.51 -4.03 2.36
C PHE A 22 3.38 -4.87 3.64
N GLY A 23 2.23 -5.50 3.86
CA GLY A 23 2.06 -6.45 4.97
C GLY A 23 0.60 -6.73 5.32
N ILE A 24 0.39 -7.73 6.18
CA ILE A 24 -0.92 -8.08 6.75
C ILE A 24 -0.77 -8.06 8.27
N TYR A 25 -1.64 -7.31 8.95
CA TYR A 25 -1.53 -7.05 10.39
C TYR A 25 -2.77 -7.49 11.15
N GLY A 26 -2.60 -7.88 12.42
CA GLY A 26 -3.70 -8.29 13.29
C GLY A 26 -4.47 -7.11 13.88
N THR A 27 -3.88 -5.90 13.87
CA THR A 27 -4.53 -4.70 14.40
C THR A 27 -4.42 -3.52 13.42
N LYS A 28 -5.43 -2.65 13.44
CA LYS A 28 -5.44 -1.42 12.64
C LYS A 28 -4.27 -0.49 13.00
N LYS A 29 -3.89 -0.46 14.28
CA LYS A 29 -2.77 0.37 14.76
C LYS A 29 -1.44 -0.05 14.13
N GLU A 30 -1.16 -1.35 14.07
CA GLU A 30 0.05 -1.87 13.43
C GLU A 30 0.04 -1.61 11.93
N ALA A 31 -1.11 -1.78 11.27
CA ALA A 31 -1.28 -1.46 9.85
C ALA A 31 -1.03 0.02 9.55
N GLU A 32 -1.52 0.95 10.38
CA GLU A 32 -1.27 2.39 10.24
C GLU A 32 0.22 2.75 10.41
N ILE A 33 0.91 2.11 11.36
CA ILE A 33 2.36 2.29 11.55
C ILE A 33 3.10 1.77 10.30
N ALA A 34 2.71 0.61 9.80
CA ALA A 34 3.30 0.02 8.61
C ALA A 34 3.05 0.87 7.36
N ARG A 35 1.83 1.38 7.17
CA ARG A 35 1.47 2.28 6.06
C ARG A 35 2.37 3.51 6.01
N LYS A 36 2.52 4.21 7.14
CA LYS A 36 3.40 5.39 7.23
C LYS A 36 4.88 5.05 7.01
N SER A 37 5.33 3.91 7.54
CA SER A 37 6.69 3.42 7.34
C SER A 37 6.96 3.09 5.87
N ALA A 38 6.03 2.42 5.21
CA ALA A 38 6.10 2.08 3.79
C ALA A 38 6.13 3.34 2.93
N ALA A 39 5.25 4.31 3.20
CA ALA A 39 5.20 5.57 2.49
C ALA A 39 6.51 6.35 2.61
N LYS A 40 7.07 6.43 3.82
CA LYS A 40 8.37 7.07 4.05
C LYS A 40 9.49 6.40 3.26
N GLN A 41 9.58 5.07 3.31
CA GLN A 41 10.61 4.31 2.59
C GLN A 41 10.48 4.43 1.07
N LEU A 42 9.25 4.49 0.57
CA LEU A 42 8.97 4.63 -0.86
C LEU A 42 9.29 6.05 -1.34
N TYR A 43 8.87 7.06 -0.58
CA TYR A 43 9.27 8.45 -0.84
C TYR A 43 10.79 8.59 -0.87
N GLU A 44 11.52 8.06 0.12
CA GLU A 44 12.99 8.13 0.15
C GLU A 44 13.67 7.55 -1.10
N LYS A 45 13.05 6.57 -1.77
CA LYS A 45 13.54 6.00 -3.04
C LYS A 45 13.14 6.83 -4.26
N GLU A 46 11.97 7.46 -4.21
CA GLU A 46 11.32 8.12 -5.35
C GLU A 46 11.25 9.66 -5.21
N ILE A 47 12.04 10.26 -4.30
CA ILE A 47 12.04 11.71 -3.95
C ILE A 47 12.07 12.64 -5.17
N SER A 48 12.73 12.25 -6.28
CA SER A 48 12.83 13.09 -7.47
C SER A 48 11.57 13.10 -8.34
N LYS A 49 10.54 12.30 -8.01
CA LYS A 49 9.41 11.98 -8.90
C LYS A 49 8.05 12.34 -8.30
N THR A 50 7.93 12.42 -6.98
CA THR A 50 6.64 12.56 -6.29
C THR A 50 6.80 13.23 -4.91
N SER A 51 5.70 13.70 -4.33
CA SER A 51 5.67 14.24 -2.97
C SER A 51 5.35 13.17 -1.91
N LEU A 52 5.80 13.37 -0.67
CA LEU A 52 5.48 12.44 0.42
C LEU A 52 3.97 12.29 0.64
N ILE A 53 3.19 13.35 0.42
CA ILE A 53 1.73 13.33 0.56
C ILE A 53 1.10 12.42 -0.49
N GLU A 54 1.54 12.51 -1.75
CA GLU A 54 1.04 11.63 -2.81
C GLU A 54 1.37 10.16 -2.52
N VAL A 55 2.57 9.88 -2.03
CA VAL A 55 2.96 8.51 -1.63
C VAL A 55 2.16 8.01 -0.43
N GLU A 56 1.89 8.84 0.57
CA GLU A 56 1.05 8.45 1.70
C GLU A 56 -0.40 8.17 1.30
N MET A 57 -0.90 8.87 0.27
CA MET A 57 -2.22 8.67 -0.30
C MET A 57 -2.29 7.46 -1.23
N SER A 58 -1.17 7.01 -1.81
CA SER A 58 -1.13 5.84 -2.68
C SER A 58 -1.12 4.52 -1.92
N ILE A 59 -0.89 4.55 -0.59
CA ILE A 59 -0.89 3.35 0.26
C ILE A 59 -2.14 3.32 1.13
N GLU A 60 -2.91 2.26 0.97
CA GLU A 60 -4.20 2.03 1.62
C GLU A 60 -4.16 0.85 2.60
N ILE A 61 -5.22 0.73 3.40
CA ILE A 61 -5.43 -0.38 4.33
C ILE A 61 -6.80 -1.00 4.05
N LEU A 62 -6.80 -2.24 3.60
CA LEU A 62 -8.00 -3.04 3.38
C LEU A 62 -8.27 -3.94 4.60
N GLU A 63 -9.51 -3.90 5.11
CA GLU A 63 -9.95 -4.80 6.19
C GLU A 63 -10.44 -6.13 5.61
N LEU A 64 -9.93 -7.25 6.13
CA LEU A 64 -10.26 -8.61 5.71
C LEU A 64 -10.64 -9.47 6.90
N GLU A 65 -11.43 -10.52 6.68
CA GLU A 65 -11.68 -11.52 7.71
C GLU A 65 -10.60 -12.62 7.69
N LEU A 66 -10.01 -12.88 8.85
CA LEU A 66 -9.04 -13.95 9.07
C LEU A 66 -9.68 -15.30 8.76
N ASN A 67 -8.92 -16.18 8.08
CA ASN A 67 -9.35 -17.53 7.69
C ASN A 67 -10.60 -17.53 6.80
N GLN A 68 -10.83 -16.47 6.04
CA GLN A 68 -11.84 -16.42 4.98
C GLN A 68 -11.15 -16.22 3.64
N ALA A 69 -11.66 -16.89 2.60
CA ALA A 69 -11.24 -16.60 1.24
C ALA A 69 -11.71 -15.20 0.86
N ALA A 70 -10.83 -14.43 0.22
CA ALA A 70 -11.15 -13.11 -0.31
C ALA A 70 -10.71 -13.07 -1.78
N ASN A 71 -11.55 -12.47 -2.63
CA ASN A 71 -11.19 -12.11 -3.99
C ASN A 71 -10.88 -10.61 -3.99
N ILE A 72 -9.59 -10.26 -4.04
CA ILE A 72 -9.13 -8.86 -3.96
C ILE A 72 -8.43 -8.55 -5.27
N GLU A 73 -8.91 -7.53 -5.95
CA GLU A 73 -8.24 -6.99 -7.13
C GLU A 73 -7.22 -5.94 -6.68
N LEU A 74 -5.94 -6.28 -6.75
CA LEU A 74 -4.82 -5.39 -6.50
C LEU A 74 -4.24 -4.90 -7.83
N GLY A 75 -5.10 -4.39 -8.71
CA GLY A 75 -4.83 -4.17 -10.13
C GLY A 75 -3.44 -3.57 -10.42
N SER A 76 -2.82 -3.96 -11.53
CA SER A 76 -1.52 -3.42 -11.93
C SER A 76 -1.38 -3.44 -13.44
N TYR A 77 -0.80 -2.38 -13.99
CA TYR A 77 -0.46 -2.25 -15.39
C TYR A 77 0.57 -1.14 -15.54
N ILE A 78 1.71 -1.41 -16.18
CA ILE A 78 2.67 -0.36 -16.55
C ILE A 78 2.78 -0.41 -18.08
N GLU A 79 2.66 0.75 -18.73
CA GLU A 79 2.86 0.90 -20.18
C GLU A 79 4.33 0.71 -20.61
#